data_AF-A0A7X7Y6E6-F1
#
_entry.id   AF-A0A7X7Y6E6-F1
#
_cell.length_a   1.000
_cell.length_b   1.000
_cell.length_c   1.000
_cell.angle_alpha   90.00
_cell.angle_beta   90.00
_cell.angle_gamma   90.00
#
_symmetry.space_group_name_H-M   'P 1'
#
loop_
_entity.id
_entity.type
_entity.pdbx_description
1 polymer ?
#
loop_
_entity_poly.entity_id
_entity_poly.type
_entity_poly.pdbx_seq_one_letter_code
_entity_poly.pdbx_strand_id
1 'polypeptide(L)'
;MFSRKQLALVGLILMLFGLAGSLLTYRISYPKEGLVEEQSITESFAAIDVRSNHAKVEIMSTDENEATIVLRGNIRKNSGYQFSTEIKEETLIVHAKVSKRKFFQFFPKIFSVGSTCSKTNVR
;
A
#
# COMPACT_ATOMS: atom_id res chain seq x y z
N MET A 1 9.24 45.80 -13.05
CA MET A 1 10.52 45.54 -12.33
C MET A 1 10.19 45.10 -10.92
N PHE A 2 10.37 43.83 -10.58
CA PHE A 2 10.23 43.37 -9.20
C PHE A 2 11.39 43.94 -8.38
N SER A 3 11.09 44.64 -7.29
CA SER A 3 12.13 45.17 -6.42
C SER A 3 12.84 44.02 -5.69
N ARG A 4 14.12 44.20 -5.34
CA ARG A 4 14.91 43.18 -4.62
C ARG A 4 14.24 42.73 -3.31
N LYS A 5 13.51 43.64 -2.66
CA LYS A 5 12.74 43.37 -1.42
C LYS A 5 11.54 42.45 -1.65
N GLN A 6 10.83 42.61 -2.78
CA GLN A 6 9.69 41.76 -3.14
C GLN A 6 10.14 40.34 -3.53
N LEU A 7 11.26 40.22 -4.24
CA LEU A 7 11.88 38.93 -4.56
C LEU A 7 12.31 38.17 -3.29
N ALA A 8 12.92 38.87 -2.33
CA ALA A 8 13.31 38.28 -1.05
C ALA A 8 12.10 37.77 -0.26
N LEU A 9 10.99 38.52 -0.25
CA LEU A 9 9.78 38.13 0.47
C LEU A 9 9.12 36.89 -0.13
N VAL A 10 9.04 36.80 -1.46
CA VAL A 10 8.47 35.63 -2.16
C VAL A 10 9.33 34.39 -1.92
N GLY A 11 10.66 34.53 -1.96
CA GLY A 11 11.58 33.43 -1.67
C GLY A 11 11.44 32.90 -0.23
N LEU A 12 11.26 33.80 0.75
CA LEU A 12 11.04 33.42 2.15
C LEU A 12 9.77 32.57 2.31
N ILE A 13 8.68 32.99 1.67
CA ILE A 13 7.41 32.27 1.72
C ILE A 13 7.55 30.88 1.07
N LEU A 14 8.18 30.80 -0.10
CA LEU A 14 8.40 29.54 -0.80
C LEU A 14 9.28 28.57 0.01
N MET A 15 10.30 29.10 0.69
CA MET A 15 11.20 28.32 1.54
C MET A 15 10.45 27.71 2.74
N LEU A 16 9.56 28.47 3.37
CA LEU A 16 8.74 27.97 4.49
C LEU A 16 7.78 26.87 4.04
N PHE A 17 7.09 27.04 2.91
CA PHE A 17 6.23 26.00 2.36
C PHE A 17 7.01 24.77 1.88
N GLY A 18 8.22 24.96 1.33
CA GLY A 18 9.11 23.87 0.94
C GLY A 18 9.58 23.03 2.13
N LEU A 19 9.96 23.69 3.23
CA LEU A 19 10.35 23.03 4.48
C LEU A 19 9.19 22.27 5.11
N ALA A 20 8.02 22.91 5.25
CA ALA A 20 6.83 22.27 5.79
C ALA A 20 6.37 21.09 4.93
N GLY A 21 6.35 21.26 3.60
CA GLY A 21 5.98 20.22 2.65
C GLY A 21 6.95 19.04 2.65
N SER A 22 8.25 19.29 2.81
CA SER A 22 9.28 18.24 2.90
C SER A 22 9.09 17.37 4.15
N LEU A 23 8.88 18.01 5.31
CA LEU A 23 8.63 17.31 6.58
C LEU A 23 7.38 16.43 6.54
N LEU A 24 6.30 16.94 5.94
CA LEU A 24 5.06 16.18 5.73
C LEU A 24 5.28 14.98 4.79
N THR A 25 6.02 15.18 3.69
CA THR A 25 6.29 14.14 2.67
C THR A 25 7.14 13.01 3.22
N TYR A 26 8.13 13.31 4.07
CA TYR A 26 8.98 12.31 4.72
C TYR A 26 8.16 11.34 5.58
N ARG A 27 7.22 11.83 6.39
CA ARG A 27 6.36 10.96 7.21
C ARG A 27 5.37 10.11 6.40
N ILE A 28 5.15 10.43 5.13
CA ILE A 28 4.20 9.71 4.27
C ILE A 28 4.92 8.68 3.39
N SER A 29 6.15 8.95 2.98
CA SER A 29 6.86 8.15 1.95
C SER A 29 7.67 6.97 2.48
N TYR A 30 7.93 6.87 3.78
CA TYR A 30 8.57 5.68 4.37
C TYR A 30 7.50 4.74 4.94
N PRO A 31 7.01 3.77 4.15
CA PRO A 31 6.27 2.67 4.72
C PRO A 31 7.27 1.86 5.57
N LYS A 32 7.09 1.93 6.90
CA LYS A 32 7.66 0.90 7.76
C LYS A 32 7.10 -0.43 7.25
N GLU A 33 7.95 -1.46 7.12
CA GLU A 33 7.48 -2.83 6.99
C GLU A 33 6.78 -3.18 8.32
N GLY A 34 5.52 -2.76 8.41
CA GLY A 34 4.70 -2.91 9.59
C GLY A 34 4.10 -4.31 9.56
N LEU A 35 4.16 -5.00 10.69
CA LEU A 35 3.20 -6.03 11.01
C LEU A 35 1.81 -5.43 10.75
N VAL A 36 1.09 -6.02 9.80
CA VAL A 36 -0.20 -5.46 9.34
C VAL A 36 -1.29 -5.93 10.28
N GLU A 37 -1.29 -7.23 10.54
CA GLU A 37 -2.31 -7.89 11.33
C GLU A 37 -1.75 -9.23 11.84
N GLU A 38 -2.08 -9.55 13.08
CA GLU A 38 -1.78 -10.82 13.72
C GLU A 38 -3.07 -11.33 14.33
N GLN A 39 -3.42 -12.58 14.01
CA GLN A 39 -4.58 -13.23 14.57
C GLN A 39 -4.16 -14.61 15.09
N SER A 40 -4.48 -14.87 16.36
CA SER A 40 -4.35 -16.19 16.97
C SER A 40 -5.66 -16.96 16.77
N ILE A 41 -5.52 -18.24 16.46
CA ILE A 41 -6.62 -19.18 16.31
C ILE A 41 -6.41 -20.31 17.32
N THR A 42 -7.35 -20.41 18.27
CA THR A 42 -7.36 -21.43 19.32
C THR A 42 -8.20 -22.65 18.93
N GLU A 43 -9.00 -22.56 17.87
CA GLU A 43 -9.83 -23.66 17.37
C GLU A 43 -9.01 -24.65 16.56
N SER A 44 -9.29 -25.95 16.75
CA SER A 44 -8.65 -27.03 15.98
C SER A 44 -9.18 -27.08 14.55
N PHE A 45 -8.27 -27.19 13.58
CA PHE A 45 -8.59 -27.36 12.15
C PHE A 45 -7.70 -28.46 11.56
N ALA A 46 -8.22 -29.17 10.55
CA ALA A 46 -7.51 -30.27 9.88
C ALA A 46 -7.01 -29.89 8.47
N ALA A 47 -7.57 -28.84 7.88
CA ALA A 47 -7.24 -28.37 6.55
C ALA A 47 -7.02 -26.86 6.52
N ILE A 48 -6.19 -26.39 5.59
CA ILE A 48 -5.89 -24.97 5.38
C ILE A 48 -6.14 -24.62 3.90
N ASP A 49 -7.05 -23.68 3.63
CA ASP A 49 -7.28 -23.09 2.30
C ASP A 49 -6.79 -21.63 2.31
N VAL A 50 -5.70 -21.35 1.57
CA VAL A 50 -5.13 -20.01 1.47
C VAL A 50 -5.38 -19.44 0.08
N ARG A 51 -6.15 -18.34 0.03
CA ARG A 51 -6.43 -17.62 -1.23
C ARG A 51 -5.81 -16.23 -1.20
N SER A 52 -4.81 -16.04 -2.05
CA SER A 52 -4.04 -14.80 -2.14
C SER A 52 -3.82 -14.33 -3.57
N ASN A 53 -3.72 -13.00 -3.75
CA ASN A 53 -3.38 -12.36 -5.02
C ASN A 53 -2.04 -11.63 -4.88
N HIS A 54 -0.97 -12.20 -5.43
CA HIS A 54 0.40 -11.66 -5.37
C HIS A 54 0.96 -11.48 -3.94
N ALA A 55 0.75 -12.45 -3.04
CA ALA A 55 1.47 -12.51 -1.77
C ALA A 55 2.26 -13.82 -1.65
N LYS A 56 3.36 -13.76 -0.88
CA LYS A 56 4.08 -14.95 -0.45
C LYS A 56 3.35 -15.56 0.74
N VAL A 57 3.16 -16.88 0.71
CA VAL A 57 2.56 -17.65 1.81
C VAL A 57 3.65 -18.54 2.39
N GLU A 58 3.83 -18.48 3.70
CA GLU A 58 4.73 -19.35 4.46
C GLU A 58 3.89 -20.08 5.50
N ILE A 59 4.01 -21.40 5.53
CA ILE A 59 3.31 -22.26 6.48
C ILE A 59 4.38 -23.00 7.28
N MET A 60 4.29 -22.87 8.60
CA MET A 60 5.18 -23.54 9.54
C MET A 60 4.34 -24.30 10.55
N SER A 61 4.74 -25.53 10.86
CA SER A 61 4.15 -26.28 11.96
C SER A 61 4.58 -25.64 13.28
N THR A 62 3.67 -25.63 14.26
CA THR A 62 3.95 -25.21 15.63
C THR A 62 3.64 -26.36 16.58
N ASP A 63 4.39 -26.47 17.66
CA ASP A 63 4.12 -27.39 18.76
C ASP A 63 3.17 -26.75 19.81
N GLU A 64 2.80 -25.49 19.59
CA GLU A 64 1.88 -24.75 20.44
C GLU A 64 0.42 -25.13 20.15
N ASN A 65 -0.44 -24.98 21.16
CA ASN A 65 -1.86 -25.35 21.07
C ASN A 65 -2.70 -24.30 20.31
N GLU A 66 -2.06 -23.26 19.79
CA GLU A 66 -2.68 -22.15 19.07
C GLU A 66 -1.94 -21.92 17.75
N ALA A 67 -2.69 -21.66 16.68
CA ALA A 67 -2.13 -21.31 15.38
C ALA A 67 -2.11 -19.79 15.23
N THR A 68 -0.95 -19.23 14.90
CA THR A 68 -0.80 -17.78 14.70
C THR A 68 -0.69 -17.46 13.22
N ILE A 69 -1.57 -16.59 12.73
CA ILE A 69 -1.51 -16.10 11.36
C ILE A 69 -0.99 -14.67 11.37
N VAL A 70 0.18 -14.48 10.77
CA VAL A 70 0.84 -13.18 10.70
C VAL A 70 0.84 -12.67 9.27
N LEU A 71 0.29 -11.48 9.07
CA LEU A 71 0.42 -10.77 7.81
C LEU A 71 1.51 -9.70 7.92
N ARG A 72 2.53 -9.86 7.07
CA ARG A 72 3.61 -8.88 6.91
C ARG A 72 3.56 -8.31 5.51
N GLY A 73 3.62 -6.97 5.41
CA GLY A 73 3.56 -6.32 4.11
C GLY A 73 4.02 -4.87 4.18
N ASN A 74 4.64 -4.43 3.09
CA ASN A 74 4.95 -3.03 2.89
C ASN A 74 3.66 -2.29 2.48
N ILE A 75 2.84 -1.93 3.48
CA ILE A 75 1.64 -1.12 3.24
C ILE A 75 2.10 0.32 2.99
N ARG A 76 2.15 0.70 1.72
CA ARG A 76 2.07 2.13 1.38
C ARG A 76 0.72 2.63 1.90
N LYS A 77 0.69 3.80 2.56
CA LYS A 77 -0.49 4.48 3.14
C LYS A 77 -1.76 4.55 2.25
N ASN A 78 -1.69 4.12 0.99
CA ASN A 78 -2.76 4.15 0.01
C ASN A 78 -3.11 2.77 -0.60
N SER A 79 -2.57 1.65 -0.12
CA SER A 79 -3.06 0.31 -0.51
C SER A 79 -4.09 -0.17 0.51
N GLY A 80 -5.32 -0.42 0.06
CA GLY A 80 -6.32 -1.07 0.91
C GLY A 80 -6.01 -2.55 1.00
N TYR A 81 -5.99 -3.10 2.21
CA TYR A 81 -5.86 -4.52 2.42
C TYR A 81 -7.15 -5.07 3.03
N GLN A 82 -7.57 -6.26 2.59
CA GLN A 82 -8.63 -7.03 3.23
C GLN A 82 -8.03 -8.35 3.71
N PHE A 83 -7.99 -8.52 5.03
CA PHE A 83 -7.81 -9.81 5.67
C PHE A 83 -9.17 -10.36 6.08
N SER A 84 -9.37 -11.65 5.89
CA SER A 84 -10.43 -12.36 6.58
C SER A 84 -9.95 -13.77 6.88
N THR A 85 -10.28 -14.22 8.07
CA THR A 85 -10.06 -15.58 8.56
C THR A 85 -11.44 -16.14 8.90
N GLU A 86 -11.72 -17.35 8.44
CA GLU A 86 -12.99 -18.02 8.73
C GLU A 86 -12.72 -19.52 8.87
N ILE A 87 -13.39 -20.17 9.82
CA ILE A 87 -13.33 -21.62 10.00
C ILE A 87 -14.67 -22.18 9.50
N LYS A 88 -14.61 -23.07 8.51
CA LYS A 88 -15.78 -23.80 7.98
C LYS A 88 -15.46 -25.28 7.93
N GLU A 89 -16.29 -26.10 8.58
CA GLU A 89 -16.22 -27.56 8.50
C GLU A 89 -14.77 -28.10 8.71
N GLU A 90 -14.09 -27.62 9.77
CA GLU A 90 -12.69 -27.95 10.11
C GLU A 90 -11.60 -27.45 9.14
N THR A 91 -11.96 -26.61 8.17
CA THR A 91 -11.02 -25.94 7.27
C THR A 91 -10.80 -24.49 7.67
N LEU A 92 -9.55 -24.12 7.91
CA LEU A 92 -9.13 -22.74 8.09
C LEU A 92 -9.01 -22.04 6.74
N ILE A 93 -9.89 -21.08 6.49
CA ILE A 93 -9.93 -20.30 5.25
C ILE A 93 -9.27 -18.95 5.51
N VAL A 94 -8.15 -18.70 4.82
CA VAL A 94 -7.41 -17.44 4.92
C VAL A 94 -7.53 -16.68 3.59
N HIS A 95 -8.18 -15.52 3.65
CA HIS A 95 -8.33 -14.61 2.53
C HIS A 95 -7.44 -13.39 2.69
N ALA A 96 -6.45 -13.25 1.79
CA ALA A 96 -5.56 -12.11 1.74
C ALA A 96 -5.69 -11.40 0.39
N LYS A 97 -6.31 -10.22 0.38
CA LYS A 97 -6.49 -9.43 -0.86
C LYS A 97 -5.85 -8.06 -0.74
N VAL A 98 -4.84 -7.83 -1.58
CA VAL A 98 -4.20 -6.53 -1.75
C VAL A 98 -4.94 -5.73 -2.82
N SER A 99 -5.58 -4.63 -2.42
CA SER A 99 -6.22 -3.68 -3.35
C SER A 99 -5.31 -2.48 -3.59
N LYS A 100 -4.82 -2.35 -4.83
CA LYS A 100 -4.12 -1.14 -5.28
C LYS A 100 -5.15 -0.02 -5.46
N ARG A 101 -5.24 0.94 -4.53
CA ARG A 101 -6.02 2.16 -4.81
C ARG A 101 -5.26 3.03 -5.80
N LYS A 102 -6.00 3.61 -6.75
CA LYS A 102 -5.46 4.54 -7.75
C LYS A 102 -4.89 5.76 -7.02
N PHE A 103 -3.61 6.03 -7.22
CA PHE A 103 -2.98 7.26 -6.73
C PHE A 103 -3.66 8.45 -7.39
N PHE A 104 -3.98 9.48 -6.61
CA PHE A 104 -4.63 10.70 -7.07
C PHE A 104 -3.83 11.29 -8.24
N GLN A 105 -4.45 11.42 -9.41
CA GLN A 105 -3.84 12.06 -10.58
C GLN A 105 -3.85 13.59 -10.34
N PHE A 106 -2.90 14.09 -9.55
CA PHE A 106 -2.65 15.53 -9.38
C PHE A 106 -1.90 16.12 -10.60
N PHE A 107 -2.38 15.84 -11.80
CA PHE A 107 -1.99 16.58 -12.99
C PHE A 107 -3.25 17.19 -13.61
N PRO A 108 -3.47 18.52 -13.49
CA PRO A 108 -4.44 19.16 -14.37
C PRO A 108 -4.00 18.88 -15.81
N LYS A 109 -4.95 18.46 -16.65
CA LYS A 109 -4.78 18.15 -18.08
C LYS A 109 -4.31 19.37 -18.89
N ILE A 110 -3.11 19.89 -18.66
CA ILE A 110 -2.57 21.05 -19.40
C ILE A 110 -1.48 20.63 -20.40
N PHE A 111 -0.96 19.40 -20.33
CA PHE A 111 -0.01 18.92 -21.34
C PHE A 111 -0.43 17.56 -21.90
N SER A 112 -1.32 17.60 -22.89
CA SER A 112 -1.57 16.50 -23.82
C SER A 112 -0.41 16.45 -24.80
N VAL A 113 0.68 15.76 -24.47
CA VAL A 113 1.61 15.24 -25.48
C VAL A 113 1.02 13.92 -25.94
N GLY A 114 0.31 13.97 -27.07
CA GLY A 114 -0.21 12.79 -27.72
C GLY A 114 0.93 11.93 -28.23
N SER A 115 1.24 10.84 -27.54
CA SER A 115 1.90 9.69 -28.14
C SER A 115 0.82 8.75 -28.65
N THR A 116 0.47 8.91 -29.92
CA THR A 116 -0.36 7.97 -30.68
C THR A 116 0.39 6.65 -30.82
N CYS A 117 0.07 5.67 -29.98
CA CYS A 117 0.51 4.29 -30.16
C CYS A 117 -0.30 3.66 -31.30
N SER A 118 0.30 3.62 -32.49
CA SER A 118 -0.25 2.97 -33.68
C SER A 118 -0.34 1.46 -33.44
N LYS A 119 -1.56 0.93 -33.30
CA LYS A 119 -1.82 -0.51 -33.42
C LYS A 119 -1.76 -0.89 -34.89
N THR A 120 -0.64 -1.48 -35.31
CA THR A 120 -0.61 -2.22 -36.59
C THR A 120 -1.13 -3.62 -36.31
N ASN A 121 -2.34 -3.89 -36.78
CA ASN A 121 -2.97 -5.19 -36.79
C ASN A 121 -2.39 -5.97 -37.99
N VAL A 122 -1.63 -7.03 -37.73
CA VAL A 122 -1.19 -7.95 -38.77
C VAL A 122 -2.20 -9.10 -38.78
N ARG A 123 -2.91 -9.22 -39.89
CA ARG A 123 -3.70 -10.40 -40.28
C ARG A 123 -2.77 -11.47 -40.85
#